data_AF-A0A2E7CCE8-F1
#
_entry.id   AF-A0A2E7CCE8-F1
#
_cell.length_a   1.000
_cell.length_b   1.000
_cell.length_c   1.000
_cell.angle_alpha   90.00
_cell.angle_beta   90.00
_cell.angle_gamma   90.00
#
_symmetry.space_group_name_H-M   'P 1'
#
loop_
_entity.id
_entity.type
_entity.pdbx_description
1 polymer ?
#
loop_
_entity_poly.entity_id
_entity_poly.type
_entity_poly.pdbx_seq_one_letter_code
_entity_poly.pdbx_strand_id
1 'polypeptide(L)'
;MSAQKENCFEFIYPLTFEVSDGSTLKVDNHRAMIKYKSSWKQNTESPNLKFPIKVKWTGKDPMIVESQEILDRHMDRCKKYQVAQKENCFEFIYPLAFELSDGSTLEVDNHRAMIKYKSSWKQNAEFPNLKFPIKVKWTEKDPMVVESQEMLDRHIDRCIKYQATRNE
;
A
#
# COMPACT_ATOMS: atom_id res chain seq x y z
N MET A 1 9.15 -12.16 -10.21
CA MET A 1 8.02 -11.33 -10.69
C MET A 1 7.67 -10.38 -9.56
N SER A 2 7.93 -9.09 -9.75
CA SER A 2 7.75 -8.08 -8.70
C SER A 2 6.27 -7.94 -8.38
N ALA A 3 5.88 -8.18 -7.13
CA ALA A 3 4.55 -7.85 -6.63
C ALA A 3 4.39 -6.33 -6.68
N GLN A 4 3.92 -5.82 -7.83
CA GLN A 4 3.46 -4.45 -7.93
C GLN A 4 2.27 -4.35 -6.99
N LYS A 5 2.36 -3.45 -6.03
CA LYS A 5 1.30 -3.16 -5.08
C LYS A 5 0.06 -2.76 -5.88
N GLU A 6 -0.83 -3.69 -6.17
CA GLU A 6 -2.01 -3.44 -6.99
C GLU A 6 -2.84 -2.36 -6.29
N ASN A 7 -2.99 -1.21 -6.94
CA ASN A 7 -3.89 -0.19 -6.45
C ASN A 7 -5.31 -0.77 -6.50
N CYS A 8 -6.06 -0.70 -5.40
CA CYS A 8 -7.42 -1.23 -5.36
C CYS A 8 -8.36 -0.61 -6.42
N PHE A 9 -8.02 0.56 -6.94
CA PHE A 9 -8.71 1.21 -8.02
C PHE A 9 -7.73 1.99 -8.90
N GLU A 10 -8.06 2.13 -10.18
CA GLU A 10 -7.30 2.91 -11.16
C GLU A 10 -8.23 3.81 -11.99
N PHE A 11 -7.71 4.96 -12.41
CA PHE A 11 -8.40 5.83 -13.36
C PHE A 11 -8.18 5.33 -14.80
N ILE A 12 -9.25 5.32 -15.59
CA ILE A 12 -9.14 5.13 -17.04
C ILE A 12 -9.00 6.50 -17.67
N TYR A 13 -7.86 6.70 -18.31
CA TYR A 13 -7.54 7.92 -19.02
C TYR A 13 -8.23 7.97 -20.38
N PRO A 14 -8.45 9.17 -20.94
CA PRO A 14 -8.04 10.49 -20.44
C PRO A 14 -8.95 11.06 -19.35
N LEU A 15 -8.42 11.98 -18.54
CA LEU A 15 -9.17 12.77 -17.57
C LEU A 15 -9.14 14.25 -17.96
N THR A 16 -10.26 14.96 -17.77
CA THR A 16 -10.38 16.38 -18.08
C THR A 16 -10.59 17.19 -16.81
N PHE A 17 -9.82 18.24 -16.64
CA PHE A 17 -9.88 19.16 -15.51
C PHE A 17 -10.30 20.54 -15.97
N GLU A 18 -11.07 21.25 -15.17
CA GLU A 18 -11.40 22.65 -15.31
C GLU A 18 -10.57 23.45 -14.32
N VAL A 19 -9.86 24.45 -14.83
CA VAL A 19 -9.10 25.41 -14.01
C VAL A 19 -9.94 26.67 -13.78
N SER A 20 -9.53 27.53 -12.85
CA SER A 20 -10.34 28.67 -12.40
C SER A 20 -10.58 29.76 -13.44
N ASP A 21 -9.76 29.81 -14.51
CA ASP A 21 -10.01 30.67 -15.66
C ASP A 21 -11.11 30.14 -16.62
N GLY A 22 -11.72 28.99 -16.29
CA GLY A 22 -12.75 28.33 -17.08
C GLY A 22 -12.21 27.50 -18.25
N SER A 23 -10.90 27.48 -18.47
CA SER A 23 -10.28 26.60 -19.47
C SER A 23 -10.24 25.15 -18.99
N THR A 24 -10.06 24.22 -19.94
CA THR A 24 -9.99 22.79 -19.64
C THR A 24 -8.63 22.21 -20.01
N LEU A 25 -8.10 21.37 -19.13
CA LEU A 25 -6.88 20.61 -19.33
C LEU A 25 -7.19 19.13 -19.44
N LYS A 26 -6.69 18.49 -20.50
CA LYS A 26 -6.76 17.04 -20.66
C LYS A 26 -5.45 16.39 -20.22
N VAL A 27 -5.57 15.34 -19.43
CA VAL A 27 -4.46 14.50 -18.95
C VAL A 27 -4.65 13.11 -19.53
N ASP A 28 -3.71 12.66 -20.37
CA ASP A 28 -3.89 11.43 -21.17
C ASP A 28 -3.36 10.15 -20.52
N ASN A 29 -2.59 10.24 -19.44
CA ASN A 29 -2.06 9.07 -18.73
C ASN A 29 -1.58 9.40 -17.32
N HIS A 30 -1.25 8.34 -16.57
CA HIS A 30 -0.77 8.44 -15.19
C HIS A 30 0.51 9.27 -15.04
N ARG A 31 1.45 9.19 -16.00
CA ARG A 31 2.68 9.99 -15.95
C ARG A 31 2.39 11.49 -16.11
N ALA A 32 1.48 11.83 -17.01
CA ALA A 32 1.01 13.21 -17.18
C ALA A 32 0.27 13.70 -15.93
N MET A 33 -0.54 12.85 -15.30
CA MET A 33 -1.21 13.14 -14.03
C MET A 33 -0.22 13.45 -12.90
N ILE A 34 0.84 12.65 -12.75
CA ILE A 34 1.86 12.90 -11.73
C ILE A 34 2.52 14.26 -11.96
N LYS A 35 2.93 14.56 -13.19
CA LYS A 35 3.51 15.86 -13.55
C LYS A 35 2.56 17.02 -13.23
N TYR A 36 1.28 16.86 -13.59
CA TYR A 36 0.26 17.89 -13.34
C TYR A 36 0.00 18.11 -11.84
N LYS A 37 -0.06 17.04 -11.03
CA LYS A 37 -0.16 17.17 -9.57
C LYS A 37 1.08 17.84 -8.95
N SER A 38 2.26 17.58 -9.49
CA SER A 38 3.49 18.21 -9.00
C SER A 38 3.52 19.73 -9.25
N SER A 39 2.84 20.23 -10.29
CA SER A 39 2.73 21.67 -10.53
C SER A 39 1.75 22.38 -9.57
N TRP A 40 0.80 21.68 -8.95
CA TRP A 40 -0.15 22.28 -7.98
C TRP A 40 0.51 22.75 -6.68
N LYS A 41 1.66 22.16 -6.31
CA LYS A 41 2.38 22.51 -5.07
C LYS A 41 2.94 23.94 -5.07
N GLN A 42 2.81 24.70 -6.16
CA GLN A 42 3.34 26.05 -6.32
C GLN A 42 2.24 27.13 -6.42
N ASN A 43 1.29 27.16 -5.47
CA ASN A 43 0.29 28.24 -5.33
C ASN A 43 -0.82 28.31 -6.40
N THR A 44 -1.23 27.19 -6.99
CA THR A 44 -2.39 27.17 -7.91
C THR A 44 -3.63 26.62 -7.21
N GLU A 45 -4.80 27.22 -7.46
CA GLU A 45 -6.09 26.66 -7.05
C GLU A 45 -6.24 25.23 -7.57
N SER A 46 -6.84 24.35 -6.75
CA SER A 46 -7.05 22.95 -7.15
C SER A 46 -8.05 22.88 -8.30
N PRO A 47 -7.68 22.27 -9.44
CA PRO A 47 -8.57 22.18 -10.58
C PRO A 47 -9.70 21.18 -10.33
N ASN A 48 -10.87 21.46 -10.90
CA ASN A 48 -12.07 20.63 -10.78
C ASN A 48 -12.07 19.52 -11.83
N LEU A 49 -12.13 18.26 -11.41
CA LEU A 49 -12.26 17.15 -12.35
C LEU A 49 -13.66 17.17 -13.00
N LYS A 50 -13.72 17.12 -14.33
CA LYS A 50 -14.98 17.01 -15.07
C LYS A 50 -15.47 15.56 -15.02
N PHE A 51 -16.73 15.41 -14.63
CA PHE A 51 -17.47 14.15 -14.62
C PHE A 51 -18.40 14.07 -15.83
N PRO A 52 -18.79 12.86 -16.29
CA PRO A 52 -18.41 11.56 -15.74
C PRO A 52 -16.99 11.11 -16.10
N ILE A 53 -16.41 10.27 -15.25
CA ILE A 53 -15.12 9.60 -15.49
C ILE A 53 -15.27 8.08 -15.47
N LYS A 54 -14.29 7.36 -16.00
CA LYS A 54 -14.21 5.90 -15.88
C LYS A 54 -13.12 5.50 -14.90
N VAL A 55 -13.44 4.54 -14.04
CA VAL A 55 -12.49 3.92 -13.11
C VAL A 55 -12.60 2.41 -13.22
N LYS A 56 -11.56 1.70 -12.80
CA LYS A 56 -11.53 0.24 -12.76
C LYS A 56 -11.09 -0.23 -11.39
N TRP A 57 -11.86 -1.10 -10.77
CA TRP A 57 -11.42 -1.84 -9.58
C TRP A 57 -10.63 -3.06 -10.01
N THR A 58 -9.64 -3.45 -9.20
CA THR A 58 -8.87 -4.68 -9.43
C THR A 58 -9.81 -5.88 -9.60
N GLY A 59 -9.64 -6.63 -10.69
CA GLY A 59 -10.46 -7.80 -10.99
C GLY A 59 -11.92 -7.52 -11.41
N LYS A 60 -12.31 -6.25 -11.63
CA LYS A 60 -13.65 -5.88 -12.11
C LYS A 60 -13.62 -5.13 -13.43
N ASP A 61 -14.76 -5.08 -14.09
CA ASP A 61 -14.94 -4.27 -15.29
C ASP A 61 -14.90 -2.77 -14.99
N PRO A 62 -14.52 -1.95 -15.98
CA PRO A 62 -14.64 -0.50 -15.91
C PRO A 62 -16.05 -0.04 -15.55
N MET A 63 -16.13 0.96 -14.68
CA MET A 63 -17.40 1.58 -14.30
C MET A 63 -17.33 3.09 -14.44
N ILE A 64 -18.50 3.70 -14.61
CA ILE A 64 -18.66 5.14 -14.72
C ILE A 64 -18.90 5.73 -13.33
N VAL A 65 -18.22 6.84 -13.05
CA VAL A 65 -18.40 7.64 -11.84
C VAL A 65 -18.95 9.00 -12.27
N GLU A 66 -20.12 9.36 -11.76
CA GLU A 66 -20.90 10.52 -12.22
C GLU A 66 -20.60 11.82 -11.46
N SER A 67 -19.93 11.74 -10.31
CA SER A 67 -19.67 12.93 -9.48
C SER A 67 -18.45 12.78 -8.59
N GLN A 68 -17.96 13.94 -8.09
CA GLN A 68 -16.87 13.99 -7.11
C GLN A 68 -17.23 13.23 -5.83
N GLU A 69 -18.47 13.34 -5.36
CA GLU A 69 -18.92 12.62 -4.16
C GLU A 69 -18.87 11.09 -4.33
N ILE A 70 -19.25 10.57 -5.51
CA ILE A 70 -19.12 9.13 -5.81
C ILE A 70 -17.65 8.74 -5.89
N LEU A 71 -16.82 9.59 -6.53
CA LEU A 71 -15.38 9.36 -6.60
C LEU A 71 -14.76 9.29 -5.20
N ASP A 72 -15.05 10.25 -4.33
CA ASP A 72 -14.54 10.32 -2.97
C ASP A 72 -14.92 9.08 -2.16
N ARG A 73 -16.15 8.56 -2.31
CA ARG A 73 -16.56 7.28 -1.71
C ARG A 73 -15.71 6.10 -2.20
N HIS A 74 -15.37 6.05 -3.48
CA HIS A 74 -14.47 5.02 -4.00
C HIS A 74 -13.02 5.18 -3.51
N MET A 75 -12.52 6.42 -3.47
CA MET A 75 -11.21 6.76 -2.93
C MET A 75 -11.12 6.34 -1.46
N ASP A 76 -12.13 6.65 -0.65
CA ASP A 76 -12.21 6.30 0.77
C ASP A 76 -12.31 4.80 0.97
N ARG A 77 -13.11 4.09 0.16
CA ARG A 77 -13.18 2.63 0.19
C ARG A 77 -11.82 2.01 -0.13
N CYS A 78 -11.11 2.51 -1.14
CA CYS A 78 -9.79 2.01 -1.48
C CYS A 78 -8.75 2.36 -0.39
N LYS A 79 -8.81 3.55 0.20
CA LYS A 79 -7.97 3.92 1.35
C LYS A 79 -8.26 2.99 2.54
N LYS A 80 -9.52 2.69 2.84
CA LYS A 80 -9.91 1.71 3.87
C LYS A 80 -9.42 0.32 3.53
N TYR A 81 -9.50 -0.14 2.28
CA TYR A 81 -8.91 -1.41 1.85
C TYR A 81 -7.38 -1.44 2.08
N GLN A 82 -6.68 -0.36 1.73
CA GLN A 82 -5.24 -0.21 1.99
C GLN A 82 -4.90 -0.09 3.48
N VAL A 83 -5.83 0.41 4.31
CA VAL A 83 -5.68 0.53 5.77
C VAL A 83 -6.10 -0.76 6.49
N ALA A 84 -7.07 -1.51 5.98
CA ALA A 84 -7.43 -2.84 6.47
C ALA A 84 -6.30 -3.84 6.18
N GLN A 85 -5.56 -3.66 5.08
CA GLN A 85 -4.27 -4.32 4.88
C GLN A 85 -3.18 -3.85 5.88
N LYS A 86 -3.37 -2.71 6.58
CA LYS A 86 -2.47 -2.21 7.64
C LYS A 86 -2.89 -2.60 9.06
N GLU A 87 -4.14 -3.01 9.30
CA GLU A 87 -4.47 -3.69 10.56
C GLU A 87 -3.89 -5.10 10.48
N ASN A 88 -2.65 -5.22 10.93
CA ASN A 88 -1.96 -6.51 10.91
C ASN A 88 -2.73 -7.48 11.82
N CYS A 89 -3.14 -8.63 11.29
CA CYS A 89 -3.84 -9.68 12.05
C CYS A 89 -2.95 -10.27 13.17
N PHE A 90 -1.65 -10.05 13.06
CA PHE A 90 -0.69 -10.25 14.13
C PHE A 90 0.46 -9.25 14.01
N GLU A 91 1.12 -8.98 15.13
CA GLU A 91 2.30 -8.12 15.23
C GLU A 91 3.54 -8.91 15.65
N PHE A 92 4.72 -8.46 15.22
CA PHE A 92 5.99 -8.99 15.72
C PHE A 92 6.30 -8.43 17.10
N ILE A 93 6.73 -9.29 18.01
CA ILE A 93 7.30 -8.86 19.29
C ILE A 93 8.79 -8.74 19.10
N TYR A 94 9.27 -7.53 19.31
CA TYR A 94 10.68 -7.17 19.23
C TYR A 94 11.45 -7.63 20.48
N PRO A 95 12.78 -7.81 20.38
CA PRO A 95 13.64 -7.56 19.21
C PRO A 95 13.56 -8.64 18.13
N LEU A 96 13.95 -8.27 16.90
CA LEU A 96 14.13 -9.19 15.77
C LEU A 96 15.60 -9.17 15.34
N ALA A 97 16.18 -10.34 15.06
CA ALA A 97 17.55 -10.48 14.62
C ALA A 97 17.63 -10.99 13.17
N PHE A 98 18.53 -10.44 12.37
CA PHE A 98 18.73 -10.78 10.96
C PHE A 98 20.18 -11.19 10.72
N GLU A 99 20.38 -12.26 9.96
CA GLU A 99 21.69 -12.70 9.48
C GLU A 99 22.02 -12.04 8.14
N LEU A 100 23.09 -11.24 8.15
CA LEU A 100 23.62 -10.57 6.97
C LEU A 100 24.45 -11.55 6.12
N SER A 101 24.70 -11.20 4.86
CA SER A 101 25.46 -12.04 3.93
C SER A 101 26.92 -12.26 4.33
N ASP A 102 27.46 -11.41 5.20
CA ASP A 102 28.80 -11.56 5.80
C ASP A 102 28.79 -12.43 7.08
N GLY A 103 27.64 -13.02 7.44
CA GLY A 103 27.44 -13.83 8.64
C GLY A 103 27.26 -13.03 9.93
N SER A 104 27.35 -11.70 9.87
CA SER A 104 27.07 -10.85 11.03
C SER A 104 25.56 -10.79 11.33
N THR A 105 25.22 -10.37 12.56
CA THR A 105 23.82 -10.28 13.01
C THR A 105 23.41 -8.84 13.24
N LEU A 106 22.32 -8.42 12.63
CA LEU A 106 21.66 -7.14 12.86
C LEU A 106 20.45 -7.34 13.77
N GLU A 107 20.42 -6.67 14.91
CA GLU A 107 19.24 -6.62 15.80
C GLU A 107 18.45 -5.33 15.56
N VAL A 108 17.12 -5.47 15.59
CA VAL A 108 16.17 -4.39 15.41
C VAL A 108 15.22 -4.40 16.62
N ASP A 109 15.23 -3.32 17.40
CA ASP A 109 14.53 -3.29 18.70
C ASP A 109 13.06 -2.87 18.64
N ASN A 110 12.62 -2.31 17.51
CA ASN A 110 11.25 -1.85 17.35
C ASN A 110 10.85 -1.64 15.89
N HIS A 111 9.56 -1.44 15.67
CA HIS A 111 8.97 -1.21 14.35
C HIS A 111 9.54 0.03 13.64
N ARG A 112 9.89 1.09 14.37
CA ARG A 112 10.48 2.29 13.77
C ARG A 112 11.89 2.01 13.23
N ALA A 113 12.69 1.25 13.97
CA ALA A 113 14.01 0.81 13.53
C ALA A 113 13.89 -0.11 12.30
N MET A 114 12.90 -1.01 12.28
CA MET A 114 12.58 -1.87 11.12
C MET A 114 12.26 -1.05 9.86
N ILE A 115 11.39 -0.05 9.97
CA ILE A 115 11.03 0.81 8.83
C ILE A 115 12.26 1.57 8.32
N LYS A 116 13.07 2.12 9.22
CA LYS A 116 14.29 2.85 8.85
C LYS A 116 15.24 1.92 8.10
N TYR A 117 15.47 0.73 8.63
CA TYR A 117 16.32 -0.28 8.03
C TYR A 117 15.86 -0.67 6.62
N LYS A 118 14.56 -0.99 6.47
CA LYS A 118 13.95 -1.32 5.18
C LYS A 118 14.06 -0.16 4.18
N SER A 119 13.90 1.08 4.64
CA SER A 119 14.00 2.27 3.79
C SER A 119 15.44 2.56 3.34
N SER A 120 16.44 2.20 4.15
CA SER A 120 17.86 2.30 3.77
C SER A 120 18.35 1.14 2.90
N TRP A 121 17.54 0.09 2.74
CA TRP A 121 17.91 -1.11 1.99
C TRP A 121 18.00 -0.82 0.48
N LYS A 122 19.14 -1.13 -0.15
CA LYS A 122 19.35 -0.92 -1.59
C LYS A 122 18.57 -1.96 -2.39
N GLN A 123 17.95 -1.56 -3.49
CA GLN A 123 17.06 -2.41 -4.31
C GLN A 123 17.72 -3.68 -4.88
N ASN A 124 19.06 -3.76 -4.93
CA ASN A 124 19.82 -4.89 -5.49
C ASN A 124 20.58 -5.71 -4.43
N ALA A 125 20.34 -5.46 -3.13
CA ALA A 125 20.95 -6.24 -2.06
C ALA A 125 19.99 -7.35 -1.58
N GLU A 126 20.51 -8.55 -1.32
CA GLU A 126 19.73 -9.67 -0.78
C GLU A 126 19.23 -9.37 0.64
N PHE A 127 17.92 -9.32 0.81
CA PHE A 127 17.34 -9.05 2.13
C PHE A 127 17.80 -10.11 3.13
N PRO A 128 18.28 -9.73 4.31
CA PRO A 128 18.91 -10.69 5.21
C PRO A 128 17.91 -11.64 5.83
N ASN A 129 18.41 -12.82 6.20
CA ASN A 129 17.59 -13.90 6.71
C ASN A 129 17.17 -13.59 8.16
N LEU A 130 15.87 -13.64 8.44
CA LEU A 130 15.37 -13.50 9.80
C LEU A 130 15.81 -14.72 10.64
N LYS A 131 16.41 -14.46 11.80
CA LYS A 131 16.77 -15.52 12.75
C LYS A 131 15.53 -15.94 13.52
N PHE A 132 15.33 -17.25 13.58
CA PHE A 132 14.28 -17.90 14.36
C PHE A 132 14.89 -18.54 15.63
N PRO A 133 14.12 -18.70 16.71
CA PRO A 133 12.70 -18.37 16.83
C PRO A 133 12.41 -16.88 17.02
N ILE A 134 11.21 -16.48 16.60
CA ILE A 134 10.65 -15.14 16.84
C ILE A 134 9.33 -15.24 17.62
N LYS A 135 8.86 -14.12 18.18
CA LYS A 135 7.55 -14.04 18.81
C LYS A 135 6.61 -13.19 17.98
N VAL A 136 5.38 -13.66 17.81
CA VAL A 136 4.29 -12.92 17.17
C VAL A 136 3.07 -12.91 18.08
N LYS A 137 2.23 -11.89 17.97
CA LYS A 137 0.98 -11.79 18.72
C LYS A 137 -0.18 -11.54 17.78
N TRP A 138 -1.13 -12.46 17.73
CA TRP A 138 -2.38 -12.27 16.99
C TRP A 138 -3.31 -11.33 17.76
N THR A 139 -4.15 -10.59 17.03
CA THR A 139 -5.20 -9.76 17.63
C THR A 139 -6.02 -10.62 18.62
N GLU A 140 -6.16 -10.14 19.86
CA GLU A 140 -6.90 -10.82 20.95
C GLU A 140 -6.34 -12.19 21.40
N LYS A 141 -5.09 -12.51 21.07
CA LYS A 141 -4.42 -13.75 21.53
C LYS A 141 -3.14 -13.46 22.28
N ASP A 142 -2.69 -14.44 23.04
CA ASP A 142 -1.38 -14.42 23.68
C ASP A 142 -0.25 -14.51 22.64
N PRO A 143 0.93 -13.95 22.98
CA PRO A 143 2.15 -14.14 22.21
C PRO A 143 2.45 -15.62 21.97
N MET A 144 2.82 -15.95 20.74
CA MET A 144 3.24 -17.29 20.34
C MET A 144 4.63 -17.25 19.72
N VAL A 145 5.37 -18.35 19.90
CA VAL A 145 6.67 -18.54 19.29
C VAL A 145 6.50 -19.14 17.90
N VAL A 146 7.26 -18.61 16.95
CA VAL A 146 7.36 -19.09 15.57
C VAL A 146 8.79 -19.56 15.38
N GLU A 147 8.99 -20.86 15.14
CA GLU A 147 10.33 -21.47 15.10
C GLU A 147 10.97 -21.49 13.70
N SER A 148 10.24 -21.11 12.64
CA SER A 148 10.76 -21.18 11.28
C SER A 148 10.09 -20.20 10.32
N GLN A 149 10.79 -19.92 9.21
CA GLN A 149 10.26 -19.11 8.10
C GLN A 149 8.97 -19.71 7.54
N GLU A 150 8.92 -21.03 7.37
CA GLU A 150 7.71 -21.72 6.89
C GLU A 150 6.51 -21.48 7.81
N MET A 151 6.70 -21.52 9.13
CA MET A 151 5.61 -21.22 10.06
C MET A 151 5.20 -19.75 9.98
N LEU A 152 6.16 -18.83 9.86
CA LEU A 152 5.87 -17.41 9.67
C LEU A 152 5.05 -17.17 8.39
N ASP A 153 5.43 -17.78 7.27
CA ASP A 153 4.72 -17.65 6.00
C ASP A 153 3.27 -18.16 6.12
N ARG A 154 3.04 -19.27 6.82
CA ARG A 154 1.67 -19.75 7.12
C ARG A 154 0.85 -18.74 7.94
N HIS A 155 1.48 -18.02 8.87
CA HIS A 155 0.81 -16.95 9.63
C HIS A 155 0.49 -15.75 8.74
N ILE A 156 1.42 -15.34 7.88
CA ILE A 156 1.24 -14.27 6.89
C ILE A 156 0.09 -14.61 5.94
N ASP A 157 0.11 -15.79 5.33
CA ASP A 157 -0.95 -16.25 4.41
C ASP A 157 -2.32 -16.28 5.07
N ARG A 158 -2.38 -16.75 6.33
CA ARG A 158 -3.63 -16.74 7.11
C ARG A 158 -4.11 -15.32 7.37
N CYS A 159 -3.20 -14.39 7.65
CA CYS A 159 -3.56 -13.00 7.86
C CYS A 159 -4.10 -12.35 6.58
N ILE A 160 -3.45 -12.59 5.43
CA ILE A 160 -3.93 -12.13 4.12
C ILE A 160 -5.35 -12.64 3.83
N LYS A 161 -5.61 -13.93 4.07
CA LYS A 161 -6.94 -14.52 3.90
C LYS A 161 -7.98 -13.91 4.84
N TYR A 162 -7.64 -13.73 6.12
CA TYR A 162 -8.53 -13.11 7.11
C TYR A 162 -8.89 -11.66 6.73
N GLN A 163 -7.92 -10.88 6.25
CA GLN A 163 -8.15 -9.52 5.75
C GLN A 163 -9.03 -9.51 4.49
N ALA A 164 -8.87 -10.47 3.57
CA ALA A 164 -9.74 -10.56 2.40
C ALA A 164 -11.22 -10.74 2.78
N THR A 165 -11.50 -11.62 3.75
CA THR A 165 -12.88 -11.93 4.19
C THR A 165 -13.59 -10.81 4.96
N ARG A 166 -12.86 -9.86 5.58
CA ARG A 166 -13.46 -8.70 6.26
C ARG A 166 -13.80 -7.54 5.31
N ASN A 167 -13.35 -7.61 4.06
CA ASN A 167 -13.50 -6.56 3.06
C ASN A 167 -14.61 -6.86 2.02
N GLU A 168 -15.31 -7.98 2.17
CA GLU A 168 -16.55 -8.34 1.45
C GLU A 168 -17.79 -7.85 2.21
#